data_AF-A0A1F6P1W7-F1
#
_entry.id   AF-A0A1F6P1W7-F1
#
_cell.length_a   1.000
_cell.length_b   1.000
_cell.length_c   1.000
_cell.angle_alpha   90.00
_cell.angle_beta   90.00
_cell.angle_gamma   90.00
#
_symmetry.space_group_name_H-M   'P 1'
#
loop_
_entity.id
_entity.type
_entity.pdbx_description
1 polymer ?
#
loop_
_entity_poly.entity_id
_entity_poly.type
_entity_poly.pdbx_seq_one_letter_code
_entity_poly.pdbx_strand_id
1 'polypeptide(L)'
;MLIYEESISQYSADKNNQKEESVMSSMFNSVEEAKAVVASMVSVDPATFEEVEGLHVVGMEAFLLDDPDTSETVKQNIRDKIKAQKGFKFRAPDDKEIKIVIGPFRDGFDCWVIGDNGYSVRI
;
A
#
# COMPACT_ATOMS: atom_id res chain seq x y z
N MET A 1 -56.43 -36.84 -5.67
CA MET A 1 -55.85 -38.16 -5.31
C MET A 1 -54.39 -38.10 -5.74
N LEU A 2 -53.36 -37.95 -4.91
CA LEU A 2 -53.07 -37.97 -3.46
C LEU A 2 -52.05 -36.81 -3.26
N ILE A 3 -52.22 -35.73 -2.49
CA ILE A 3 -52.19 -35.49 -1.03
C ILE A 3 -51.12 -36.25 -0.19
N TYR A 4 -50.49 -35.49 0.73
CA TYR A 4 -49.73 -35.83 1.95
C TYR A 4 -48.22 -36.13 1.77
N GLU A 5 -47.28 -35.64 2.59
CA GLU A 5 -47.24 -34.62 3.67
C GLU A 5 -45.77 -34.53 4.18
N GLU A 6 -45.42 -33.39 4.79
CA GLU A 6 -44.57 -33.21 6.00
C GLU A 6 -43.14 -33.82 6.09
N SER A 7 -42.12 -33.20 6.68
CA SER A 7 -42.07 -32.21 7.76
C SER A 7 -40.65 -31.60 7.89
N ILE A 8 -40.62 -30.28 8.16
CA ILE A 8 -39.88 -29.57 9.23
C ILE A 8 -38.43 -30.01 9.54
N SER A 9 -37.46 -29.09 9.39
CA SER A 9 -36.70 -28.55 10.53
C SER A 9 -35.67 -27.50 10.10
N GLN A 10 -35.62 -26.42 10.88
CA GLN A 10 -34.66 -25.31 10.80
C GLN A 10 -33.22 -25.82 10.96
N TYR A 11 -32.32 -25.38 10.08
CA TYR A 11 -30.89 -25.28 10.40
C TYR A 11 -30.37 -23.91 9.97
N SER A 12 -30.30 -23.05 10.99
CA SER A 12 -29.15 -22.21 11.32
C SER A 12 -28.66 -21.21 10.27
N ALA A 13 -28.84 -19.94 10.62
CA ALA A 13 -27.86 -18.92 10.34
C ALA A 13 -26.46 -19.43 10.72
N ASP A 14 -25.53 -19.46 9.77
CA ASP A 14 -24.13 -19.24 10.05
C ASP A 14 -23.30 -18.98 8.78
N LYS A 15 -22.68 -17.79 8.80
CA LYS A 15 -21.32 -17.48 8.29
C LYS A 15 -21.14 -17.24 6.78
N ASN A 16 -21.00 -15.95 6.48
CA ASN A 16 -19.80 -15.38 5.85
C ASN A 16 -19.13 -16.29 4.81
N ASN A 17 -19.63 -16.24 3.59
CA ASN A 17 -18.92 -16.87 2.48
C ASN A 17 -19.04 -16.06 1.18
N GLN A 18 -18.82 -14.76 1.29
CA GLN A 18 -18.16 -14.05 0.22
C GLN A 18 -16.75 -13.81 0.71
N LYS A 19 -15.84 -14.68 0.25
CA LYS A 19 -14.41 -14.37 0.15
C LYS A 19 -14.31 -12.98 -0.47
N GLU A 20 -14.08 -11.98 0.36
CA GLU A 20 -13.19 -10.90 0.00
C GLU A 20 -11.90 -11.61 -0.42
N GLU A 21 -11.74 -11.81 -1.72
CA GLU A 21 -10.40 -11.86 -2.28
C GLU A 21 -9.75 -10.58 -1.78
N SER A 22 -8.97 -10.73 -0.71
CA SER A 22 -8.07 -9.72 -0.18
C SER A 22 -7.23 -9.28 -1.36
N VAL A 23 -7.69 -8.23 -2.04
CA VAL A 23 -6.83 -7.32 -2.75
C VAL A 23 -5.87 -6.91 -1.64
N MET A 24 -4.68 -7.52 -1.62
CA MET A 24 -3.64 -7.15 -0.68
C MET A 24 -3.40 -5.66 -0.90
N SER A 25 -4.10 -4.85 -0.12
CA SER A 25 -3.85 -3.43 -0.04
C SER A 25 -2.43 -3.35 0.52
N SER A 26 -1.45 -3.02 -0.33
CA SER A 26 -0.04 -2.79 0.01
C SER A 26 0.15 -1.56 0.90
N MET A 27 -0.77 -1.35 1.84
CA MET A 27 -0.75 -0.28 2.81
C MET A 27 0.07 -0.73 4.03
N PHE A 28 1.18 -0.05 4.26
CA PHE A 28 2.10 -0.30 5.36
C PHE A 28 1.91 0.73 6.47
N ASN A 29 2.17 0.34 7.72
CA ASN A 29 2.05 1.22 8.88
C ASN A 29 3.32 2.05 9.11
N SER A 30 4.46 1.62 8.56
CA SER A 30 5.72 2.34 8.64
C SER A 30 6.61 2.14 7.42
N VAL A 31 7.65 2.97 7.30
CA VAL A 31 8.67 2.86 6.26
C VAL A 31 9.48 1.57 6.41
N GLU A 32 9.81 1.19 7.64
CA GLU A 32 10.56 -0.02 7.95
C GLU A 32 9.80 -1.28 7.55
N GLU A 33 8.50 -1.34 7.83
CA GLU A 33 7.62 -2.45 7.43
C GLU A 33 7.59 -2.59 5.91
N ALA A 34 7.32 -1.49 5.21
CA ALA A 34 7.30 -1.45 3.75
C ALA A 34 8.64 -1.91 3.16
N LYS A 35 9.78 -1.45 3.71
CA LYS A 35 11.11 -1.80 3.23
C LYS A 35 11.38 -3.29 3.37
N ALA A 36 10.99 -3.89 4.50
CA ALA A 36 11.15 -5.33 4.73
C ALA A 36 10.32 -6.17 3.76
N VAL A 37 9.08 -5.76 3.46
CA VAL A 37 8.22 -6.45 2.49
C VAL A 37 8.81 -6.37 1.08
N VAL A 38 9.24 -5.19 0.64
CA VAL A 38 9.85 -5.02 -0.69
C VAL A 38 11.11 -5.86 -0.84
N ALA A 39 11.98 -5.85 0.17
CA ALA A 39 13.20 -6.67 0.17
C ALA A 39 12.89 -8.17 0.04
N SER A 40 11.85 -8.65 0.74
CA SER A 40 11.36 -10.03 0.62
C SER A 40 10.86 -10.35 -0.79
N MET A 41 10.06 -9.46 -1.40
CA MET A 41 9.50 -9.66 -2.75
C MET A 41 10.58 -9.80 -3.83
N VAL A 42 11.70 -9.09 -3.69
CA VAL A 42 12.81 -9.10 -4.66
C VAL A 42 14.00 -9.95 -4.22
N SER A 43 13.85 -10.71 -3.12
CA SER A 43 14.85 -11.65 -2.59
C SER A 43 16.22 -11.01 -2.31
N VAL A 44 16.21 -9.84 -1.65
CA VAL A 44 17.42 -9.11 -1.22
C VAL A 44 17.36 -8.82 0.28
N ASP A 45 18.51 -8.52 0.88
CA ASP A 45 18.57 -8.10 2.28
C ASP A 45 18.14 -6.61 2.41
N PRO A 46 17.17 -6.25 3.26
CA PRO A 46 16.77 -4.85 3.47
C PRO A 46 17.91 -3.94 3.95
N ALA A 47 19.00 -4.49 4.53
CA ALA A 47 20.20 -3.73 4.89
C ALA A 47 20.99 -3.23 3.66
N THR A 48 20.77 -3.80 2.48
CA THR A 48 21.43 -3.39 1.22
C THR A 48 20.81 -2.13 0.60
N PHE A 49 19.69 -1.66 1.16
CA PHE A 49 19.00 -0.47 0.67
C PHE A 49 19.76 0.77 1.10
N GLU A 50 20.22 1.54 0.13
CA GLU A 50 20.85 2.85 0.35
C GLU A 50 19.78 3.94 0.25
N GLU A 51 19.69 4.81 1.25
CA GLU A 51 18.79 5.96 1.20
C GLU A 51 19.23 6.94 0.10
N VAL A 52 18.27 7.43 -0.67
CA VAL A 52 18.49 8.43 -1.73
C VAL A 52 17.75 9.70 -1.36
N GLU A 53 18.51 10.74 -0.99
CA GLU A 53 17.94 12.04 -0.70
C GLU A 53 17.29 12.65 -1.94
N GLY A 54 16.17 13.36 -1.72
CA GLY A 54 15.45 14.06 -2.78
C GLY A 54 14.56 13.17 -3.66
N LEU A 55 14.62 11.84 -3.52
CA LEU A 55 13.69 10.94 -4.21
C LEU A 55 12.36 10.89 -3.45
N HIS A 56 11.29 11.40 -4.06
CA HIS A 56 9.98 11.52 -3.45
C HIS A 56 8.87 11.26 -4.45
N VAL A 57 7.69 10.92 -3.95
CA VAL A 57 6.44 10.85 -4.71
C VAL A 57 5.42 11.79 -4.09
N VAL A 58 4.60 12.35 -4.98
CA VAL A 58 3.43 13.12 -4.59
C VAL A 58 2.23 12.24 -4.90
N GLY A 59 1.64 11.66 -3.85
CA GLY A 59 0.41 10.88 -3.97
C GLY A 59 -0.76 11.77 -4.42
N MET A 60 -1.83 11.15 -4.93
CA MET A 60 -3.01 11.91 -5.38
C MET A 60 -3.52 12.85 -4.27
N GLU A 61 -3.52 12.41 -3.01
CA GLU A 61 -4.02 13.17 -1.86
C GLU A 61 -3.41 14.57 -1.70
N ALA A 62 -2.26 14.86 -2.31
CA ALA A 62 -1.71 16.20 -2.35
C ALA A 62 -2.67 17.24 -2.97
N PHE A 63 -3.61 16.86 -3.84
CA PHE A 63 -4.62 17.80 -4.36
C PHE A 63 -5.51 18.39 -3.25
N LEU A 64 -5.67 17.67 -2.13
CA LEU A 64 -6.45 18.12 -0.98
C LEU A 64 -5.76 19.23 -0.18
N LEU A 65 -4.46 19.45 -0.41
CA LEU A 65 -3.72 20.55 0.25
C LEU A 65 -4.22 21.92 -0.20
N ASP A 66 -4.62 22.03 -1.46
CA ASP A 66 -5.12 23.26 -2.08
C ASP A 66 -6.64 23.38 -2.01
N ASP A 67 -7.34 22.32 -1.59
CA ASP A 67 -8.80 22.31 -1.45
C ASP A 67 -9.25 23.14 -0.23
N PRO A 68 -10.07 24.20 -0.42
CA PRO A 68 -10.56 25.04 0.68
C PRO A 68 -11.49 24.29 1.65
N ASP A 69 -12.14 23.22 1.22
CA ASP A 69 -13.12 22.48 2.04
C ASP A 69 -12.45 21.38 2.89
N THR A 70 -11.19 21.05 2.59
CA THR A 70 -10.43 20.08 3.37
C THR A 70 -9.96 20.69 4.70
N SER A 71 -10.27 20.00 5.81
CA SER A 71 -9.87 20.45 7.15
C SER A 71 -8.34 20.56 7.34
N GLU A 72 -7.89 21.50 8.17
CA GLU A 72 -6.45 21.66 8.46
C GLU A 72 -5.81 20.42 9.10
N THR A 73 -6.57 19.65 9.90
CA THR A 73 -6.08 18.38 10.47
C THR A 73 -5.73 17.37 9.37
N VAL A 74 -6.57 17.25 8.35
CA VAL A 74 -6.32 16.35 7.20
C VAL A 74 -5.12 16.85 6.39
N LYS A 75 -5.05 18.15 6.11
CA LYS A 75 -3.90 18.74 5.39
C LYS A 75 -2.59 18.53 6.15
N GLN A 76 -2.60 18.69 7.47
CA GLN A 76 -1.42 18.46 8.29
C GLN A 76 -0.99 17.00 8.25
N ASN A 77 -1.93 16.05 8.34
CA ASN A 77 -1.64 14.63 8.20
C ASN A 77 -0.99 14.31 6.84
N ILE A 78 -1.52 14.86 5.74
CA ILE A 78 -0.92 14.69 4.40
C ILE A 78 0.51 15.24 4.37
N ARG A 79 0.74 16.46 4.89
CA ARG A 79 2.09 17.06 4.95
C ARG A 79 3.06 16.22 5.79
N ASP A 80 2.61 15.68 6.90
CA ASP A 80 3.45 14.87 7.78
C ASP A 80 3.84 13.54 7.12
N LYS A 81 2.92 12.90 6.39
CA LYS A 81 3.24 11.70 5.59
C LYS A 81 4.17 12.01 4.42
N ILE A 82 3.98 13.15 3.74
CA ILE A 82 4.91 13.62 2.70
C ILE A 82 6.31 13.84 3.29
N LYS A 83 6.44 14.35 4.52
CA LYS A 83 7.74 14.51 5.19
C LYS A 83 8.36 13.20 5.66
N ALA A 84 7.53 12.24 6.04
CA ALA A 84 7.96 10.94 6.55
C ALA A 84 8.43 9.97 5.44
N GLN A 85 8.11 10.25 4.18
CA GLN A 85 8.50 9.40 3.07
C GLN A 85 10.02 9.24 2.95
N LYS A 86 10.46 8.11 2.40
CA LYS A 86 11.88 7.79 2.20
C LYS A 86 12.12 7.18 0.83
N GLY A 87 13.16 7.66 0.15
CA GLY A 87 13.65 7.11 -1.10
C GLY A 87 14.79 6.12 -0.85
N PHE A 88 14.82 5.01 -1.59
CA PHE A 88 15.87 4.01 -1.50
C PHE A 88 16.32 3.56 -2.88
N LYS A 89 17.55 3.08 -2.96
CA LYS A 89 18.05 2.28 -4.08
C LYS A 89 18.67 0.99 -3.58
N PHE A 90 18.58 -0.05 -4.39
CA PHE A 90 19.24 -1.32 -4.14
C PHE A 90 19.61 -1.97 -5.47
N ARG A 91 20.50 -2.96 -5.43
CA ARG A 91 20.90 -3.75 -6.59
C ARG A 91 20.16 -5.08 -6.58
N ALA A 92 19.35 -5.33 -7.60
CA ALA A 92 18.61 -6.56 -7.78
C ALA A 92 19.55 -7.71 -8.21
N PRO A 93 19.11 -8.98 -8.12
CA PRO A 93 19.93 -10.14 -8.48
C PRO A 93 20.44 -10.16 -9.93
N ASP A 94 19.80 -9.43 -10.85
CA ASP A 94 20.22 -9.28 -12.25
C ASP A 94 21.16 -8.09 -12.49
N ASP A 95 21.78 -7.58 -11.42
CA ASP A 95 22.72 -6.46 -11.38
C ASP A 95 22.11 -5.10 -11.77
N LYS A 96 20.77 -5.02 -11.87
CA LYS A 96 20.07 -3.75 -12.10
C LYS A 96 19.91 -2.97 -10.81
N GLU A 97 20.20 -1.66 -10.88
CA GLU A 97 19.84 -0.73 -9.81
C GLU A 97 18.34 -0.44 -9.90
N ILE A 98 17.64 -0.62 -8.79
CA ILE A 98 16.22 -0.30 -8.65
C ILE A 98 16.10 0.83 -7.65
N LYS A 99 15.35 1.86 -8.01
CA LYS A 99 14.98 2.96 -7.11
C LYS A 99 13.54 2.79 -6.68
N ILE A 100 13.29 2.97 -5.39
CA ILE A 100 11.94 2.96 -4.85
C ILE A 100 11.72 4.19 -3.97
N VAL A 101 10.46 4.57 -3.81
CA VAL A 101 10.02 5.48 -2.76
C VAL A 101 9.02 4.75 -1.90
N ILE A 102 9.14 4.91 -0.59
CA ILE A 102 8.13 4.55 0.38
C ILE A 102 7.50 5.86 0.86
N GLY A 103 6.26 6.09 0.47
CA GLY A 103 5.59 7.39 0.52
C GLY A 103 4.11 7.32 0.89
N PRO A 104 3.43 8.47 0.95
CA PRO A 104 2.05 8.58 1.44
C PRO A 104 1.05 7.86 0.53
N PHE A 105 0.22 7.00 1.14
CA PHE A 105 -0.94 6.42 0.48
C PHE A 105 -2.09 6.19 1.46
N ARG A 106 -3.19 6.92 1.27
CA ARG A 106 -4.36 6.84 2.16
C ARG A 106 -3.92 7.10 3.60
N ASP A 107 -4.30 6.21 4.51
CA ASP A 107 -4.00 6.32 5.93
C ASP A 107 -2.60 5.81 6.32
N GLY A 108 -1.80 5.30 5.38
CA GLY A 108 -0.48 4.75 5.64
C GLY A 108 0.56 5.08 4.57
N PHE A 109 1.43 4.11 4.32
CA PHE A 109 2.47 4.16 3.31
C PHE A 109 2.27 3.10 2.24
N ASP A 110 2.85 3.32 1.07
CA ASP A 110 2.94 2.31 0.00
C ASP A 110 4.35 2.31 -0.60
N CYS A 111 4.60 1.48 -1.61
CA CYS A 111 5.86 1.44 -2.34
C CYS A 111 5.66 1.75 -3.82
N TRP A 112 6.55 2.61 -4.34
CA TRP A 112 6.61 2.98 -5.75
C TRP A 112 7.99 2.64 -6.29
N VAL A 113 8.05 1.88 -7.38
CA VAL A 113 9.27 1.74 -8.18
C VAL A 113 9.41 2.95 -9.08
N ILE A 114 10.54 3.62 -9.05
CA ILE A 114 10.82 4.79 -9.89
C ILE A 114 11.69 4.37 -11.08
N GLY A 115 11.14 4.45 -12.28
CA GLY A 115 11.88 4.26 -13.51
C GLY A 115 12.79 5.45 -13.82
N ASP A 116 13.81 5.23 -14.66
CA ASP A 116 14.78 6.29 -15.04
C ASP A 116 14.14 7.48 -15.78
N ASN A 117 12.97 7.26 -16.36
CA ASN A 117 12.15 8.27 -17.01
C ASN A 117 11.29 9.10 -16.03
N GLY A 118 11.41 8.85 -14.72
CA GLY A 118 10.67 9.55 -13.67
C GLY A 118 9.24 9.04 -13.47
N TYR A 119 8.79 8.05 -14.25
CA TYR A 119 7.49 7.40 -14.01
C TYR A 119 7.61 6.41 -12.87
N SER A 120 6.52 6.25 -12.12
CA SER A 120 6.46 5.29 -11.04
C SER A 120 5.36 4.24 -11.22
N VAL A 121 5.62 3.03 -10.74
CA VAL A 121 4.65 1.95 -10.64
C VAL A 121 4.49 1.59 -9.18
N ARG A 122 3.25 1.59 -8.70
CA ARG A 122 2.87 1.13 -7.36
C ARG A 122 2.96 -0.40 -7.29
N ILE A 123 3.54 -0.94 -6.23
CA ILE A 123 3.64 -2.38 -5.98
C ILE A 123 2.45 -2.89 -5.17
#